data_AF-A0A183LEY0-F1
#
_entry.id   AF-A0A183LEY0-F1
#
_cell.length_a   1.000
_cell.length_b   1.000
_cell.length_c   1.000
_cell.angle_alpha   90.00
_cell.angle_beta   90.00
_cell.angle_gamma   90.00
#
_symmetry.space_group_name_H-M   'P 1'
#
loop_
_entity.id
_entity.type
_entity.pdbx_description
1 polymer ?
#
loop_
_entity_poly.entity_id
_entity_poly.type
_entity_poly.pdbx_seq_one_letter_code
_entity_poly.pdbx_strand_id
1 'polypeptide(L)'
;MRFWATRSNITRNGSLLIHWIRFKKEGTRKQQSIPAEQEQKKPRHKLKYTEVDKQVKESIRTNKRKYVEDLAMTVKKAAREGNMKQLYDTTKKLAGNYRKPGRPVESKDGKVITNIEEQRNRWVEHFKELLNRPAPLNSPNIAAATTDLPINVGPPTIQE
;
A
#
# COMPACT_ATOMS: atom_id res chain seq x y z
N MET A 1 41.23 -37.89 -38.08
CA MET A 1 41.31 -39.30 -37.62
C MET A 1 40.46 -40.16 -38.53
N ARG A 2 41.10 -41.10 -39.24
CA ARG A 2 40.43 -42.07 -40.13
C ARG A 2 40.00 -43.28 -39.28
N PHE A 3 38.70 -43.58 -39.22
CA PHE A 3 38.21 -44.84 -38.64
C PHE A 3 37.84 -45.79 -39.78
N TRP A 4 38.51 -46.94 -39.80
CA TRP A 4 38.20 -48.09 -40.64
C TRP A 4 36.98 -48.83 -40.10
N ALA A 5 36.15 -49.39 -40.99
CA ALA A 5 35.29 -50.52 -40.66
C ALA A 5 35.17 -51.44 -41.88
N THR A 6 35.65 -52.66 -41.70
CA THR A 6 35.70 -53.73 -42.69
C THR A 6 34.38 -54.52 -42.68
N ARG A 7 33.83 -54.69 -43.89
CA ARG A 7 33.06 -55.83 -44.42
C ARG A 7 31.88 -56.39 -43.60
N SER A 8 30.66 -56.14 -44.08
CA SER A 8 29.57 -57.12 -44.02
C SER A 8 28.95 -57.29 -45.41
N ASN A 9 28.68 -58.55 -45.75
CA ASN A 9 28.35 -59.06 -47.08
C ASN A 9 27.01 -58.56 -47.63
N ILE A 10 27.02 -58.40 -48.95
CA ILE A 10 25.92 -58.03 -49.83
C ILE A 10 24.76 -59.03 -49.73
N THR A 11 23.62 -58.56 -49.23
CA THR A 11 22.33 -58.89 -49.83
C THR A 11 21.46 -57.62 -49.87
N ARG A 12 20.75 -57.39 -50.98
CA ARG A 12 19.75 -56.32 -51.21
C ARG A 12 20.29 -54.89 -51.43
N ASN A 13 20.80 -54.65 -52.64
CA ASN A 13 21.14 -53.32 -53.18
C ASN A 13 19.96 -52.30 -53.21
N GLY A 14 18.72 -52.72 -52.94
CA GLY A 14 17.56 -51.81 -52.78
C GLY A 14 17.25 -51.37 -51.34
N SER A 15 17.71 -52.12 -50.32
CA SER A 15 17.28 -51.87 -48.92
C SER A 15 17.99 -50.66 -48.30
N LEU A 16 19.27 -50.48 -48.59
CA LEU A 16 20.06 -49.34 -48.08
C LEU A 16 19.64 -48.01 -48.72
N LEU A 17 19.30 -48.01 -50.01
CA LEU A 17 18.82 -46.81 -50.71
C LEU A 17 17.47 -46.34 -50.16
N ILE A 18 16.52 -47.27 -49.95
CA ILE A 18 15.21 -46.96 -49.34
C ILE A 18 15.40 -46.47 -47.89
N HIS A 19 16.30 -47.09 -47.14
CA HIS A 19 16.60 -46.65 -45.77
C HIS A 19 17.25 -45.27 -45.73
N TRP A 20 18.19 -44.97 -46.64
CA TRP A 20 18.83 -43.65 -46.74
C TRP A 20 17.86 -42.56 -47.19
N ILE A 21 16.98 -42.86 -48.16
CA ILE A 21 15.91 -41.95 -48.59
C ILE A 21 14.95 -41.67 -47.43
N ARG A 22 14.54 -42.72 -46.70
CA ARG A 22 13.68 -42.59 -45.52
C ARG A 22 14.35 -41.78 -44.42
N PHE A 23 15.61 -42.05 -44.10
CA PHE A 23 16.40 -41.31 -43.13
C PHE A 23 16.54 -39.84 -43.53
N LYS A 24 16.85 -39.54 -44.80
CA LYS A 24 16.92 -38.15 -45.28
C LYS A 24 15.56 -37.45 -45.20
N LYS A 25 14.48 -38.14 -45.57
CA LYS A 25 13.09 -37.62 -45.52
C LYS A 25 12.59 -37.43 -44.09
N GLU A 26 13.09 -38.21 -43.13
CA GLU A 26 12.81 -38.02 -41.70
C GLU A 26 13.65 -36.89 -41.12
N GLY A 27 14.91 -36.76 -41.51
CA GLY A 27 15.77 -35.64 -41.11
C GLY A 27 15.19 -34.29 -41.56
N THR A 28 14.74 -34.18 -42.80
CA THR A 28 14.11 -32.95 -43.31
C THR A 28 12.77 -32.66 -42.65
N ARG A 29 11.92 -33.67 -42.43
CA ARG A 29 10.66 -33.50 -41.69
C ARG A 29 10.88 -33.01 -40.26
N LYS A 30 11.85 -33.60 -39.54
CA LYS A 30 12.19 -33.18 -38.18
C LYS A 30 12.76 -31.76 -38.14
N GLN A 31 13.60 -31.40 -39.12
CA GLN A 31 14.11 -30.02 -39.23
C GLN A 31 13.04 -28.99 -39.58
N GLN A 32 11.99 -29.35 -40.31
CA GLN A 32 10.85 -28.46 -40.60
C GLN A 32 9.86 -28.37 -39.44
N SER A 33 9.69 -29.43 -38.64
CA SER A 33 8.75 -29.45 -37.52
C SER A 33 9.24 -28.64 -36.30
N ILE A 34 10.54 -28.63 -36.02
CA ILE A 34 11.12 -27.95 -34.85
C ILE A 34 10.89 -26.41 -34.87
N PRO A 35 11.15 -25.68 -35.98
CA PRO A 35 10.90 -24.24 -36.07
C PRO A 35 9.41 -23.91 -36.01
N ALA A 36 8.58 -24.66 -36.74
CA ALA A 36 7.13 -24.46 -36.77
C ALA A 36 6.50 -24.66 -35.37
N GLU A 37 7.00 -25.63 -34.60
CA GLU A 37 6.58 -25.85 -33.22
C GLU A 37 7.04 -24.71 -32.29
N GLN A 38 8.25 -24.18 -32.48
CA GLN A 38 8.72 -23.02 -31.71
C GLN A 38 7.97 -21.72 -32.05
N GLU A 39 7.61 -21.51 -33.31
CA GLU A 39 6.80 -20.36 -33.75
C GLU A 39 5.39 -20.40 -33.19
N GLN A 40 4.78 -21.58 -33.00
CA GLN A 40 3.51 -21.71 -32.30
C GLN A 40 3.63 -21.56 -30.78
N LYS A 41 4.74 -21.98 -30.16
CA LYS A 41 4.94 -21.88 -28.71
C LYS A 41 5.14 -20.43 -28.23
N LYS A 42 5.90 -19.61 -28.96
CA LYS A 42 6.15 -18.20 -28.62
C LYS A 42 4.87 -17.37 -28.32
N PRO A 43 3.86 -17.31 -29.22
CA PRO A 43 2.63 -16.58 -28.94
C PRO A 43 1.81 -17.22 -27.83
N ARG A 44 1.82 -18.56 -27.69
CA ARG A 44 1.14 -19.25 -26.58
C ARG A 44 1.74 -18.87 -25.22
N HIS A 45 3.08 -18.80 -25.11
CA HIS A 45 3.73 -18.34 -23.88
C HIS A 45 3.44 -16.87 -23.58
N LYS A 46 3.42 -16.01 -24.61
CA LYS A 46 3.06 -14.60 -24.47
C LYS A 46 1.61 -14.42 -23.95
N LEU A 47 0.66 -15.17 -24.50
CA LEU A 47 -0.74 -15.18 -24.07
C LEU A 47 -0.90 -15.71 -22.64
N LYS A 48 -0.20 -16.80 -22.30
CA LYS A 48 -0.17 -17.32 -20.92
C LYS A 48 0.36 -16.29 -19.93
N TYR A 49 1.42 -15.58 -20.29
CA TYR A 49 1.98 -14.53 -19.44
C TYR A 49 1.00 -13.37 -19.23
N THR A 50 0.34 -12.89 -20.29
CA THR A 50 -0.64 -11.79 -20.16
C THR A 50 -1.85 -12.16 -19.33
N GLU A 51 -2.31 -13.42 -19.42
CA GLU A 51 -3.43 -13.91 -18.63
C GLU A 51 -3.08 -13.98 -17.14
N VAL A 52 -1.90 -14.53 -16.80
CA VAL A 52 -1.43 -14.58 -15.41
C VAL A 52 -1.19 -13.18 -14.85
N ASP A 53 -0.61 -12.25 -15.63
CA ASP A 53 -0.41 -10.85 -15.21
C ASP A 53 -1.75 -10.16 -14.91
N LYS A 54 -2.77 -10.37 -15.75
CA LYS A 54 -4.13 -9.86 -15.51
C LYS A 54 -4.71 -10.41 -14.20
N GLN A 55 -4.63 -11.72 -13.99
CA GLN A 55 -5.14 -12.37 -12.77
C GLN A 55 -4.43 -11.85 -11.52
N VAL A 56 -3.10 -11.68 -11.58
CA VAL A 56 -2.32 -11.12 -10.47
C VAL A 56 -2.80 -9.71 -10.15
N LYS A 57 -2.97 -8.84 -11.15
CA LYS A 57 -3.46 -7.46 -10.95
C LYS A 57 -4.86 -7.43 -10.33
N GLU A 58 -5.77 -8.27 -10.79
CA GLU A 58 -7.12 -8.39 -10.23
C GLU A 58 -7.10 -8.90 -8.78
N SER A 59 -6.25 -9.88 -8.48
CA SER A 59 -6.07 -10.40 -7.12
C SER A 59 -5.52 -9.32 -6.17
N ILE A 60 -4.53 -8.53 -6.61
CA ILE A 60 -3.96 -7.42 -5.83
C ILE A 60 -5.02 -6.36 -5.56
N ARG A 61 -5.84 -6.01 -6.57
CA ARG A 61 -6.93 -5.04 -6.42
C ARG A 61 -7.98 -5.54 -5.42
N THR A 62 -8.33 -6.81 -5.49
CA THR A 62 -9.30 -7.46 -4.59
C THR A 62 -8.75 -7.51 -3.17
N ASN A 63 -7.49 -7.89 -3.00
CA ASN A 63 -6.84 -7.96 -1.69
C ASN A 63 -6.77 -6.58 -1.01
N LYS A 64 -6.46 -5.52 -1.78
CA LYS A 64 -6.48 -4.13 -1.29
C LYS A 64 -7.87 -3.73 -0.79
N ARG A 65 -8.94 -4.09 -1.51
CA ARG A 65 -10.32 -3.82 -1.08
C ARG A 65 -10.66 -4.53 0.22
N LYS A 66 -10.37 -5.84 0.30
CA LYS A 66 -10.59 -6.65 1.51
C LYS A 66 -9.88 -6.06 2.73
N TYR A 67 -8.60 -5.69 2.57
CA TYR A 67 -7.83 -5.05 3.63
C TYR A 67 -8.47 -3.75 4.15
N VAL A 68 -8.97 -2.90 3.24
CA VAL A 68 -9.65 -1.65 3.63
C VAL A 68 -10.99 -1.92 4.30
N GLU A 69 -11.76 -2.91 3.82
CA GLU A 69 -13.03 -3.33 4.42
C GLU A 69 -12.83 -3.87 5.84
N ASP A 70 -11.81 -4.70 6.08
CA ASP A 70 -11.46 -5.24 7.39
C ASP A 70 -11.09 -4.13 8.39
N LEU A 71 -10.31 -3.14 7.92
CA LEU A 71 -10.00 -1.95 8.72
C LEU A 71 -11.27 -1.16 9.06
N ALA A 72 -12.16 -0.94 8.09
CA ALA A 72 -13.42 -0.23 8.30
C ALA A 72 -14.34 -0.97 9.30
N MET A 73 -14.40 -2.30 9.24
CA MET A 73 -15.12 -3.13 10.21
C MET A 73 -14.53 -3.00 11.60
N THR A 74 -13.20 -2.99 11.72
CA THR A 74 -12.49 -2.77 12.99
C THR A 74 -12.79 -1.39 13.58
N VAL A 75 -12.79 -0.33 12.76
CA VAL A 75 -13.16 1.03 13.18
C VAL A 75 -14.60 1.07 13.72
N LYS A 76 -15.56 0.47 12.99
CA LYS A 76 -16.97 0.42 13.41
C LYS A 76 -17.13 -0.30 14.75
N LYS A 77 -16.40 -1.41 14.96
CA LYS A 77 -16.41 -2.15 16.22
C LYS A 77 -15.86 -1.29 17.37
N ALA A 78 -14.68 -0.68 17.18
CA ALA A 78 -14.07 0.19 18.18
C ALA A 78 -14.98 1.38 18.56
N ALA A 79 -15.70 1.96 17.59
CA ALA A 79 -16.68 3.01 17.86
C ALA A 79 -17.84 2.54 18.73
N ARG A 80 -18.37 1.34 18.49
CA ARG A 80 -19.44 0.73 19.31
C ARG A 80 -18.98 0.42 20.73
N GLU A 81 -17.73 0.01 20.89
CA GLU A 81 -17.12 -0.32 22.20
C GLU A 81 -16.58 0.92 22.94
N GLY A 82 -16.64 2.11 22.34
CA GLY A 82 -16.07 3.33 22.92
C GLY A 82 -14.54 3.34 22.99
N ASN A 83 -13.85 2.45 22.26
CA ASN A 83 -12.39 2.37 22.26
C ASN A 83 -11.78 3.44 21.34
N MET A 84 -11.69 4.67 21.85
CA MET A 84 -11.22 5.82 21.09
C MET A 84 -9.77 5.70 20.60
N LYS A 85 -8.90 5.02 21.35
CA LYS A 85 -7.51 4.80 20.95
C LYS A 85 -7.44 3.95 19.67
N GLN A 86 -8.11 2.80 19.65
CA GLN A 86 -8.14 1.93 18.47
C GLN A 86 -8.83 2.59 17.28
N LEU A 87 -9.91 3.34 17.53
CA LEU A 87 -10.61 4.10 16.49
C LEU A 87 -9.66 5.09 15.81
N TYR A 88 -8.94 5.91 16.58
CA TYR A 88 -7.99 6.88 16.07
C TYR A 88 -6.84 6.23 15.29
N ASP A 89 -6.19 5.21 15.87
CA ASP A 89 -5.04 4.54 15.24
C ASP A 89 -5.41 3.89 13.89
N THR A 90 -6.58 3.26 13.83
CA THR A 90 -7.06 2.58 12.62
C THR A 90 -7.50 3.59 11.55
N THR A 91 -8.12 4.69 11.95
CA THR A 91 -8.48 5.80 11.06
C THR A 91 -7.23 6.48 10.49
N LYS A 92 -6.20 6.66 11.32
CA LYS A 92 -4.89 7.19 10.90
C LYS A 92 -4.20 6.27 9.89
N LYS A 93 -4.29 4.94 10.06
CA LYS A 93 -3.81 3.97 9.06
C LYS A 93 -4.58 4.06 7.74
N LEU A 94 -5.92 4.23 7.79
CA LEU A 94 -6.76 4.39 6.59
C LEU A 94 -6.50 5.70 5.84
N ALA A 95 -6.22 6.80 6.56
CA ALA A 95 -6.02 8.11 5.97
C ALA A 95 -4.79 8.20 5.05
N GLY A 96 -3.84 7.26 5.14
CA GLY A 96 -2.71 7.08 4.20
C GLY A 96 -1.71 8.25 4.11
N ASN A 97 -2.03 9.40 4.71
CA ASN A 97 -1.32 10.65 4.55
C ASN A 97 -0.57 11.01 5.82
N TYR A 98 0.72 10.68 5.83
CA TYR A 98 1.67 11.33 6.72
C TYR A 98 2.16 12.62 6.06
N ARG A 99 1.43 13.72 6.25
CA ARG A 99 2.12 15.03 6.23
C ARG A 99 3.00 15.05 7.48
N LYS A 100 4.25 15.54 7.37
CA LYS A 100 5.09 15.77 8.55
C LYS A 100 4.23 16.50 9.60
N PRO A 101 4.17 16.04 10.87
CA PRO A 101 3.52 16.83 11.89
C PRO A 101 4.12 18.24 11.85
N GLY A 102 3.25 19.25 11.75
CA GLY A 102 3.65 20.64 11.71
C GLY A 102 4.46 21.00 12.95
N ARG A 103 5.44 21.91 12.75
CA ARG A 103 6.42 22.49 13.69
C ARG A 103 6.82 21.63 14.91
N PRO A 104 8.11 21.28 15.05
CA PRO A 104 8.65 20.70 16.27
C PRO A 104 8.26 21.51 17.52
N VAL A 105 8.14 20.84 18.67
CA VAL A 105 7.89 21.51 19.95
C VAL A 105 9.14 22.28 20.36
N GLU A 106 9.00 23.57 20.68
CA GLU A 106 10.07 24.43 21.15
C GLU A 106 10.07 24.55 22.68
N SER A 107 11.27 24.61 23.26
CA SER A 107 11.51 24.96 24.67
C SER A 107 11.05 26.39 24.95
N LYS A 108 10.97 26.76 26.24
CA LYS A 108 10.75 28.16 26.66
C LYS A 108 11.82 29.10 26.09
N ASP A 109 13.03 28.59 25.86
CA ASP A 109 14.16 29.34 25.28
C ASP A 109 14.14 29.38 23.73
N GLY A 110 13.06 28.91 23.09
CA GLY A 110 12.92 28.88 21.62
C GLY A 110 13.72 27.78 20.91
N LYS A 111 14.36 26.87 21.66
CA LYS A 111 15.12 25.74 21.09
C LYS A 111 14.20 24.57 20.74
N VAL A 112 14.35 24.01 19.55
CA VAL A 112 13.62 22.80 19.13
C VAL A 112 13.99 21.59 19.99
N ILE A 113 12.99 20.93 20.55
CA ILE A 113 13.12 19.72 21.37
C ILE A 113 12.98 18.49 20.48
N THR A 114 14.02 17.66 20.43
CA THR A 114 14.07 16.43 19.62
C THR A 114 13.74 15.16 20.42
N ASN A 115 13.93 15.18 21.74
CA ASN A 115 13.67 14.05 22.63
C ASN A 115 12.18 14.00 23.05
N ILE A 116 11.56 12.81 22.95
CA ILE A 116 10.15 12.58 23.29
C ILE A 116 9.84 12.85 24.77
N GLU A 117 10.74 12.48 25.68
CA GLU A 117 10.54 12.72 27.11
C GLU A 117 10.56 14.22 27.44
N GLU A 118 11.51 14.95 26.86
CA GLU A 118 11.59 16.41 27.00
C GLU A 118 10.37 17.12 26.41
N GLN A 119 9.85 16.63 25.27
CA GLN A 119 8.60 17.16 24.70
C GLN A 119 7.41 16.96 25.65
N ARG A 120 7.30 15.77 26.28
CA ARG A 120 6.26 15.51 27.27
C ARG A 120 6.39 16.43 28.48
N ASN A 121 7.61 16.61 29.00
CA ASN A 121 7.85 17.51 30.13
C ASN A 121 7.48 18.95 29.78
N ARG A 122 7.83 19.42 28.57
CA ARG A 122 7.45 20.76 28.09
C ARG A 122 5.93 20.95 28.00
N TRP A 123 5.19 19.92 27.55
CA TRP A 123 3.72 19.93 27.56
C TRP A 123 3.16 20.01 28.97
N VAL A 124 3.67 19.19 29.89
CA VAL A 124 3.25 19.19 31.31
C VAL A 124 3.47 20.56 31.93
N GLU A 125 4.63 21.19 31.72
CA GLU A 125 4.91 22.56 32.21
C GLU A 125 3.95 23.59 31.63
N HIS A 126 3.73 23.56 30.30
CA HIS A 126 2.84 24.51 29.64
C HIS A 126 1.41 24.45 30.19
N PHE A 127 0.86 23.24 30.32
CA PHE A 127 -0.48 23.05 30.87
C PHE A 127 -0.55 23.40 32.36
N LYS A 128 0.51 23.13 33.14
CA LYS A 128 0.56 23.53 34.55
C LYS A 128 0.48 25.05 34.71
N GLU A 129 1.24 25.81 33.92
CA GLU A 129 1.24 27.27 33.93
C GLU A 129 -0.11 27.85 33.49
N LEU A 130 -0.69 27.28 32.43
CA LEU A 130 -1.94 27.76 31.85
C LEU A 130 -3.16 27.47 32.74
N LEU A 131 -3.24 26.27 33.34
CA LEU A 131 -4.41 25.84 34.10
C LEU A 131 -4.34 26.21 35.59
N ASN A 132 -3.14 26.41 36.15
CA ASN A 132 -2.96 26.74 37.57
C ASN A 132 -2.50 28.18 37.79
N ARG A 133 -2.87 29.11 36.89
CA ARG A 133 -2.54 30.53 37.05
C ARG A 133 -3.14 31.04 38.37
N PRO A 134 -2.34 31.58 39.31
CA PRO A 134 -2.86 32.13 40.55
C PRO A 134 -3.79 33.31 40.27
N ALA A 135 -4.76 33.53 41.16
CA ALA A 135 -5.67 34.67 41.07
C ALA A 135 -4.84 35.96 40.93
N PRO A 136 -5.15 36.83 39.95
CA PRO A 136 -4.42 38.06 39.78
C PRO A 136 -4.48 38.89 41.07
N LEU A 137 -3.31 39.35 41.52
CA LEU A 137 -3.13 40.12 42.76
C LEU A 137 -3.87 41.46 42.74
N ASN A 138 -4.08 41.99 41.54
CA ASN A 138 -4.84 43.21 41.33
C ASN A 138 -6.27 42.84 40.94
N SER A 139 -7.25 43.40 41.66
CA SER A 139 -8.63 43.47 41.17
C SER A 139 -8.60 44.08 39.76
N PRO A 140 -9.20 43.44 38.75
CA PRO A 140 -9.30 44.05 37.42
C PRO A 140 -9.91 45.44 37.57
N ASN A 141 -9.21 46.48 37.08
CA ASN A 141 -9.74 47.83 37.03
C ASN A 141 -10.80 47.88 35.92
N ILE A 142 -11.96 47.30 36.21
CA ILE A 142 -13.13 47.37 35.36
C ILE A 142 -13.71 48.74 35.64
N ALA A 143 -13.49 49.68 34.72
CA ALA A 143 -14.25 50.93 34.71
C ALA A 143 -15.73 50.54 34.73
N ALA A 144 -16.46 50.99 35.75
CA ALA A 144 -17.88 50.69 35.87
C ALA A 144 -18.55 51.09 34.55
N ALA A 145 -19.28 50.17 33.93
CA ALA A 145 -20.03 50.48 32.74
C ALA A 145 -21.05 51.56 33.10
N THR A 146 -20.88 52.76 32.58
CA THR A 146 -21.77 53.91 32.85
C THR A 146 -23.15 53.73 32.21
N THR A 147 -23.31 52.72 31.35
CA THR A 147 -24.53 52.48 30.58
C THR A 147 -24.82 50.98 30.54
N ASP A 148 -25.95 50.58 31.13
CA ASP A 148 -26.56 49.29 30.86
C ASP A 148 -27.02 49.27 29.40
N LEU A 149 -26.34 48.49 28.57
CA LEU A 149 -26.78 48.23 27.21
C LEU A 149 -28.09 47.42 27.29
N PRO A 150 -29.15 47.79 26.57
CA PRO A 150 -30.40 47.04 26.57
C PRO A 150 -30.21 45.72 25.80
N ILE A 151 -29.64 44.73 26.49
CA ILE A 151 -29.48 43.38 25.99
C ILE A 151 -30.74 42.61 26.39
N ASN A 152 -31.48 42.13 25.40
CA ASN A 152 -32.64 41.29 25.64
C ASN A 152 -32.18 39.93 26.20
N VAL A 153 -32.30 39.76 27.52
CA VAL A 153 -32.01 38.51 28.25
C VAL A 153 -33.20 37.53 28.20
N GLY A 154 -34.24 37.86 27.44
CA GLY A 154 -35.41 37.01 27.27
C GLY A 154 -35.09 35.71 26.51
N PRO A 155 -35.90 34.66 26.70
CA PRO A 155 -35.82 33.46 25.89
C PRO A 155 -35.91 33.82 24.40
N PRO A 156 -35.10 33.22 23.52
CA PRO A 156 -35.21 33.46 22.08
C PRO A 156 -36.59 33.00 21.60
N THR A 157 -37.41 33.95 21.17
CA THR A 157 -38.71 33.65 20.55
C THR A 157 -38.46 33.10 19.15
N ILE A 158 -38.64 31.80 18.97
CA ILE A 158 -38.74 31.18 17.65
C ILE A 158 -40.09 31.60 17.09
N GLN A 159 -40.10 32.47 16.08
CA GLN A 159 -41.26 32.59 15.19
C GLN A 159 -41.11 31.54 14.09
N GLU A 160 -42.16 30.72 13.97
CA GLU A 160 -42.37 29.76 12.88
C GLU A 160 -42.74 30.48 11.57
#